data_AF-A0A150GSF2-F1
#
_entry.id   AF-A0A150GSF2-F1
#
_cell.length_a   1.000
_cell.length_b   1.000
_cell.length_c   1.000
_cell.angle_alpha   90.00
_cell.angle_beta   90.00
_cell.angle_gamma   90.00
#
_symmetry.space_group_name_H-M   'P 1'
#
loop_
_entity.id
_entity.type
_entity.pdbx_description
1 polymer ?
#
loop_
_entity_poly.entity_id
_entity_poly.type
_entity_poly.pdbx_seq_one_letter_code
_entity_poly.pdbx_strand_id
1 'polypeptide(L)'
;MLEKLKRSEFSAIGGPSTSGRDDQACRAGGSRRGRSDWNVVVAVTPSQRNMFLSDAKAIRRTGGVVVAPYLTVLGCALRKARQGKFDELHGKGLSLRWRKGVEIEYMESGGWMLYDFGHFG
;
A
#
# COMPACT_ATOMS: atom_id res chain seq x y z
N MET A 1 13.02 -14.12 36.84
CA MET A 1 11.98 -15.16 36.78
C MET A 1 11.05 -14.78 35.62
N LEU A 2 11.41 -15.19 34.40
CA LEU A 2 10.68 -14.86 33.16
C LEU A 2 9.87 -16.11 32.79
N GLU A 3 8.58 -16.09 33.07
CA GLU A 3 7.72 -17.22 32.73
C GLU A 3 7.48 -17.30 31.23
N LYS A 4 7.55 -18.55 30.75
CA LYS A 4 7.42 -19.01 29.38
C LYS A 4 6.05 -18.64 28.82
N LEU A 5 5.99 -17.68 27.90
CA LEU A 5 4.84 -17.52 27.02
C LEU A 5 4.78 -18.72 26.06
N LYS A 6 3.92 -19.67 26.42
CA LYS A 6 3.59 -20.89 25.66
C LYS A 6 3.09 -20.52 24.28
N ARG A 7 3.77 -21.06 23.27
CA ARG A 7 3.21 -21.39 21.95
C ARG A 7 2.04 -22.37 22.15
N SER A 8 0.82 -21.88 22.26
CA SER A 8 -0.40 -22.62 21.93
C SER A 8 -1.58 -21.67 22.08
N GLU A 9 -2.63 -21.86 21.28
CA GLU A 9 -3.90 -21.11 21.24
C GLU A 9 -4.01 -19.97 20.22
N PHE A 10 -3.40 -20.11 19.04
CA PHE A 10 -4.04 -19.59 17.82
C PHE A 10 -5.04 -20.65 17.34
N SER A 11 -6.18 -20.74 18.01
CA SER A 11 -7.28 -21.61 17.60
C SER A 11 -7.87 -21.12 16.29
N ALA A 12 -8.03 -22.07 15.38
CA ALA A 12 -8.64 -21.93 14.07
C ALA A 12 -10.05 -21.32 14.18
N ILE A 13 -10.23 -20.15 13.56
CA ILE A 13 -11.54 -19.71 13.09
C ILE A 13 -11.51 -19.89 11.58
N GLY A 14 -12.17 -20.95 11.12
CA GLY A 14 -12.30 -21.29 9.72
C GLY A 14 -12.94 -20.15 8.93
N GLY A 15 -12.24 -19.67 7.91
CA GLY A 15 -12.80 -18.94 6.79
C GLY A 15 -12.50 -19.74 5.50
N PRO A 16 -13.34 -19.67 4.47
CA PRO A 16 -13.16 -20.45 3.27
C PRO A 16 -11.78 -20.15 2.66
N SER A 17 -10.98 -21.20 2.48
CA SER A 17 -9.76 -21.16 1.69
C SER A 17 -10.13 -20.81 0.25
N THR A 18 -10.08 -19.53 -0.11
CA THR A 18 -10.04 -19.12 -1.51
C THR A 18 -8.61 -19.30 -2.01
N SER A 19 -8.31 -20.55 -2.36
CA SER A 19 -7.15 -20.92 -3.16
C SER A 19 -7.20 -20.22 -4.51
N GLY A 20 -6.20 -19.38 -4.79
CA GLY A 20 -5.73 -19.06 -6.13
C GLY A 20 -6.63 -18.16 -6.98
N ARG A 21 -6.43 -16.84 -6.89
CA ARG A 21 -6.47 -15.93 -8.07
C ARG A 21 -6.16 -14.43 -7.84
N ASP A 22 -5.55 -14.05 -6.72
CA ASP A 22 -5.16 -12.63 -6.49
C ASP A 22 -3.64 -12.39 -6.63
N ASP A 23 -2.94 -13.26 -7.37
CA ASP A 23 -1.48 -13.26 -7.58
C ASP A 23 -0.96 -12.17 -8.55
N GLN A 24 -1.45 -10.95 -8.41
CA GLN A 24 -0.77 -9.81 -9.01
C GLN A 24 -0.97 -8.52 -8.23
N ALA A 25 -0.70 -8.57 -6.92
CA ALA A 25 -0.38 -7.39 -6.14
C ALA A 25 0.84 -6.72 -6.78
N CYS A 26 0.58 -5.63 -7.50
CA CYS A 26 1.49 -4.82 -8.33
C CYS A 26 2.95 -5.29 -8.27
N ARG A 27 3.41 -5.99 -9.32
CA ARG A 27 4.77 -6.57 -9.40
C ARG A 27 5.79 -5.62 -8.79
N ALA A 28 6.49 -6.17 -7.80
CA ALA A 28 7.71 -5.73 -7.18
C ALA A 28 8.45 -4.64 -7.97
N GLY A 29 8.91 -3.63 -7.24
CA GLY A 29 9.98 -2.76 -7.71
C GLY A 29 11.05 -3.60 -8.41
N GLY A 30 11.48 -3.12 -9.57
CA GLY A 30 12.40 -3.85 -10.42
C GLY A 30 13.55 -4.45 -9.60
N SER A 31 13.79 -5.74 -9.80
CA SER A 31 14.94 -6.45 -9.28
C SER A 31 16.21 -5.72 -9.71
N ARG A 32 16.66 -4.79 -8.87
CA ARG A 32 18.06 -4.39 -8.78
C ARG A 32 18.58 -5.06 -7.52
N ARG A 33 19.11 -6.28 -7.71
CA ARG A 33 19.88 -7.10 -6.76
C ARG A 33 19.05 -7.83 -5.66
N GLY A 34 18.67 -9.07 -5.96
CA GLY A 34 18.85 -10.20 -5.02
C GLY A 34 18.07 -10.25 -3.70
N ARG A 35 17.07 -9.39 -3.48
CA ARG A 35 16.10 -9.58 -2.38
C ARG A 35 14.72 -9.88 -2.95
N SER A 36 14.26 -11.11 -2.71
CA SER A 36 12.87 -11.49 -2.92
C SER A 36 12.05 -10.90 -1.78
N ASP A 37 11.61 -9.65 -1.93
CA ASP A 37 10.68 -9.07 -0.97
C ASP A 37 9.35 -9.83 -1.06
N TRP A 38 9.02 -10.58 -0.01
CA TRP A 38 7.76 -11.30 0.09
C TRP A 38 6.63 -10.31 0.38
N ASN A 39 5.58 -10.34 -0.44
CA ASN A 39 4.37 -9.57 -0.20
C ASN A 39 3.36 -10.43 0.56
N VAL A 40 2.78 -9.88 1.63
CA VAL A 40 1.69 -10.50 2.39
C VAL A 40 0.46 -9.61 2.28
N VAL A 41 -0.67 -10.19 1.89
CA VAL A 41 -1.97 -9.51 1.86
C VAL A 41 -2.76 -9.88 3.11
N VAL A 42 -3.24 -8.89 3.83
CA VAL A 42 -4.03 -9.08 5.06
C VAL A 42 -5.39 -8.43 4.86
N ALA A 43 -6.46 -9.23 4.93
CA ALA A 43 -7.83 -8.72 4.96
C ALA A 43 -8.14 -8.18 6.36
N VAL A 44 -8.56 -6.92 6.42
CA VAL A 44 -8.83 -6.20 7.68
C VAL A 44 -10.07 -5.33 7.55
N THR A 45 -10.64 -4.94 8.68
CA THR A 45 -11.73 -3.95 8.70
C THR A 45 -11.24 -2.56 8.26
N PRO A 46 -12.13 -1.65 7.80
CA PRO A 46 -11.74 -0.29 7.42
C PRO A 46 -11.02 0.49 8.54
N SER A 47 -11.44 0.31 9.80
CA SER A 47 -10.80 0.96 10.95
C SER A 47 -9.37 0.45 11.17
N GLN A 48 -9.16 -0.87 11.12
CA GLN A 48 -7.83 -1.48 11.21
C GLN A 48 -6.94 -1.07 10.04
N ARG A 49 -7.48 -1.00 8.82
CA ARG A 49 -6.77 -0.48 7.66
C ARG A 49 -6.24 0.93 7.92
N ASN A 50 -7.06 1.81 8.46
CA ASN A 50 -6.64 3.19 8.73
C ASN A 50 -5.55 3.26 9.80
N MET A 51 -5.64 2.44 10.85
CA MET A 51 -4.57 2.29 11.86
C MET A 51 -3.25 1.78 11.24
N PHE A 52 -3.30 0.73 10.41
CA PHE A 52 -2.10 0.24 9.73
C PHE A 52 -1.45 1.29 8.83
N LEU A 53 -2.26 2.11 8.15
CA LEU A 53 -1.76 3.18 7.29
C LEU A 53 -1.23 4.38 8.08
N SER A 54 -1.81 4.72 9.24
CA SER A 54 -1.25 5.76 10.11
C SER A 54 0.11 5.35 10.67
N ASP A 55 0.26 4.08 11.01
CA ASP A 55 1.45 3.55 11.68
C ASP A 55 2.52 3.05 10.69
N ALA A 56 2.22 3.05 9.38
CA ALA A 56 3.09 2.54 8.33
C ALA A 56 4.53 3.10 8.39
N LYS A 57 4.67 4.39 8.73
CA LYS A 57 5.99 5.04 8.87
C LYS A 57 6.76 4.50 10.08
N ALA A 58 6.08 4.23 11.19
CA ALA A 58 6.69 3.65 12.38
C ALA A 58 7.07 2.19 12.13
N ILE A 59 6.17 1.40 11.54
CA ILE A 59 6.40 0.00 11.15
C ILE A 59 7.63 -0.13 10.24
N ARG A 60 7.77 0.76 9.25
CA ARG A 60 8.94 0.78 8.36
C ARG A 60 10.24 1.09 9.10
N ARG A 61 10.22 2.04 10.03
CA ARG A 61 11.41 2.44 10.80
C ARG A 61 11.88 1.34 11.75
N THR A 62 10.94 0.66 12.41
CA THR A 62 11.25 -0.33 13.43
C THR A 62 11.55 -1.70 12.84
N GLY A 63 10.76 -2.15 11.86
CA GLY A 63 10.80 -3.52 11.34
C GLY A 63 11.27 -3.63 9.89
N GLY A 64 11.52 -2.52 9.20
CA GLY A 64 11.85 -2.53 7.77
C GLY A 64 10.68 -2.95 6.86
N VAL A 65 9.47 -3.09 7.41
CA VAL A 65 8.28 -3.55 6.67
C VAL A 65 7.55 -2.35 6.05
N VAL A 66 7.22 -2.45 4.77
CA VAL A 66 6.41 -1.45 4.07
C VAL A 66 4.96 -1.87 4.11
N VAL A 67 4.11 -1.00 4.66
CA VAL A 67 2.66 -1.16 4.65
C VAL A 67 2.07 -0.24 3.59
N ALA A 68 1.27 -0.79 2.69
CA ALA A 68 0.59 -0.05 1.64
C ALA A 68 -0.85 -0.55 1.48
N PRO A 69 -1.77 0.30 0.99
CA PRO A 69 -3.10 -0.15 0.61
C PRO A 69 -3.00 -1.22 -0.46
N TYR A 70 -3.76 -2.31 -0.31
CA TYR A 70 -3.96 -3.26 -1.39
C TYR A 70 -4.64 -2.57 -2.58
N LEU A 71 -4.14 -2.84 -3.78
CA LEU A 71 -4.72 -2.38 -5.03
C LEU A 71 -5.19 -3.59 -5.81
N THR A 72 -6.43 -3.52 -6.32
CA THR A 72 -6.93 -4.48 -7.30
C THR A 72 -6.12 -4.39 -8.60
N VAL A 73 -6.28 -5.36 -9.51
CA VAL A 73 -5.67 -5.32 -10.85
C VAL A 73 -5.96 -3.99 -11.57
N LEU A 74 -7.23 -3.54 -11.52
CA LEU A 74 -7.63 -2.24 -12.05
C LEU A 74 -6.92 -1.08 -11.33
N GLY A 75 -6.81 -1.14 -10.00
CA GLY A 75 -6.07 -0.15 -9.22
C GLY A 75 -4.59 -0.07 -9.60
N CYS A 76 -3.92 -1.20 -9.80
CA CYS A 76 -2.54 -1.24 -10.29
C CYS A 76 -2.43 -0.65 -11.70
N ALA A 77 -3.35 -0.98 -12.61
CA ALA A 77 -3.38 -0.43 -13.96
C ALA A 77 -3.54 1.09 -13.95
N LEU A 78 -4.49 1.61 -13.16
CA LEU A 78 -4.69 3.05 -12.98
C LEU A 78 -3.45 3.72 -12.40
N ARG A 79 -2.84 3.14 -11.37
CA ARG A 79 -1.61 3.72 -10.77
C ARG A 79 -0.48 3.78 -11.79
N LYS A 80 -0.29 2.72 -12.58
CA LYS A 80 0.72 2.69 -13.64
C LYS A 80 0.43 3.73 -14.73
N ALA A 81 -0.81 3.86 -15.17
CA ALA A 81 -1.21 4.86 -16.16
C ALA A 81 -0.98 6.29 -15.65
N ARG A 82 -1.14 6.52 -14.34
CA ARG A 82 -0.98 7.84 -13.70
C ARG A 82 0.45 8.13 -13.25
N GLN A 83 1.36 7.15 -13.30
CA GLN A 83 2.74 7.29 -12.81
C GLN A 83 3.49 8.41 -13.54
N GLY A 84 3.34 8.51 -14.87
CA GLY A 84 3.99 9.57 -15.65
C GLY A 84 3.59 10.97 -15.19
N LYS A 85 2.31 11.17 -14.83
CA LYS A 85 1.83 12.45 -14.30
C LYS A 85 2.38 12.72 -12.89
N PHE A 86 2.44 11.69 -12.05
CA PHE A 86 3.06 11.79 -10.73
C PHE A 86 4.52 12.25 -10.84
N ASP A 87 5.29 11.63 -11.73
CA ASP A 87 6.70 11.95 -11.94
C ASP A 87 6.89 13.36 -12.52
N GLU A 88 6.01 13.79 -13.44
CA GLU A 88 6.00 15.15 -13.99
C GLU A 88 5.79 16.21 -12.90
N LEU A 89 4.77 16.03 -12.06
CA LEU A 89 4.46 16.96 -10.96
C LEU A 89 5.58 16.97 -9.91
N HIS A 90 6.20 15.82 -9.65
CA HIS A 90 7.33 15.71 -8.73
C HIS A 90 8.56 16.43 -9.30
N GLY A 91 8.80 16.32 -10.61
CA GLY A 91 9.86 17.04 -11.32
C GLY A 91 9.69 18.56 -11.28
N LYS A 92 8.46 19.06 -11.09
CA LYS A 92 8.16 20.48 -10.86
C LYS A 92 8.39 20.95 -9.43
N GLY A 93 8.87 20.09 -8.54
CA GLY A 93 9.15 20.41 -7.14
C GLY A 93 7.92 20.38 -6.23
N LEU A 94 6.78 19.86 -6.70
CA LEU A 94 5.58 19.73 -5.86
C LEU A 94 5.74 18.58 -4.87
N SER A 95 5.25 18.81 -3.64
CA SER A 95 5.11 17.73 -2.66
C SER A 95 3.89 16.89 -2.99
N LEU A 96 4.09 15.63 -3.36
CA LEU A 96 3.02 14.73 -3.82
C LEU A 96 2.78 13.57 -2.86
N ARG A 97 1.56 13.03 -2.89
CA ARG A 97 1.23 11.73 -2.30
C ARG A 97 0.15 11.00 -3.08
N TRP A 98 0.16 9.67 -2.95
CA TRP A 98 -0.93 8.84 -3.43
C TRP A 98 -2.05 8.82 -2.40
N ARG A 99 -3.23 9.31 -2.77
CA ARG A 99 -4.44 9.19 -1.96
C ARG A 99 -5.22 7.95 -2.39
N LYS A 100 -5.71 7.16 -1.42
CA LYS A 100 -6.40 5.88 -1.66
C LYS A 100 -5.64 4.91 -2.60
N GLY A 101 -4.34 5.10 -2.77
CA GLY A 101 -3.45 4.28 -3.59
C GLY A 101 -3.45 4.57 -5.10
N VAL A 102 -4.39 5.37 -5.65
CA VAL A 102 -4.48 5.63 -7.10
C VAL A 102 -4.73 7.09 -7.48
N GLU A 103 -5.19 7.92 -6.55
CA GLU A 103 -5.39 9.36 -6.75
C GLU A 103 -4.09 10.10 -6.43
N ILE A 104 -3.81 11.21 -7.11
CA ILE A 104 -2.64 12.05 -6.82
C ILE A 104 -3.11 13.27 -6.05
N GLU A 105 -2.59 13.47 -4.85
CA GLU A 105 -2.70 14.74 -4.13
C GLU A 105 -1.36 15.48 -4.17
N TYR A 106 -1.41 16.79 -4.29
CA TYR A 106 -0.25 17.67 -4.30
C TYR A 106 -0.46 18.85 -3.34
N MET A 107 0.62 19.33 -2.73
CA MET A 107 0.60 20.49 -1.85
C MET A 107 0.69 21.77 -2.70
N GLU A 108 -0.29 22.65 -2.58
CA GLU A 108 -0.33 23.96 -3.23
C GLU A 108 -0.91 25.00 -2.26
N SER A 109 -0.27 26.16 -2.14
CA SER A 109 -0.76 27.29 -1.33
C SER A 109 -1.15 26.93 0.12
N GLY A 110 -0.44 25.97 0.73
CA GLY A 110 -0.69 25.52 2.10
C GLY A 110 -1.77 24.44 2.25
N GLY A 111 -2.40 23.98 1.16
CA GLY A 111 -3.42 22.94 1.15
C GLY A 111 -3.07 21.74 0.28
N TRP A 112 -3.65 20.58 0.60
CA TRP A 112 -3.60 19.40 -0.26
C TRP A 112 -4.70 19.48 -1.32
N MET A 113 -4.31 19.56 -2.60
CA MET A 113 -5.19 19.57 -3.76
C MET A 113 -5.21 18.20 -4.42
N LEU A 114 -6.38 17.78 -4.90
CA LEU A 114 -6.53 16.56 -5.69
C LEU A 114 -6.26 16.88 -7.16
N TYR A 115 -5.39 16.12 -7.81
CA TYR A 115 -5.18 16.24 -9.24
C TYR A 115 -6.38 15.70 -10.01
N ASP A 116 -7.01 16.56 -10.79
CA ASP A 116 -8.08 16.19 -11.69
C ASP A 116 -7.50 15.59 -12.99
N PHE A 117 -7.85 14.33 -13.27
CA PHE A 117 -7.45 13.67 -14.51
C PHE A 117 -8.39 14.00 -15.68
N GLY A 118 -9.43 14.81 -15.44
CA GLY A 118 -10.54 15.00 -16.36
C GLY A 118 -11.44 13.77 -16.38
N HIS A 119 -12.73 13.97 -16.66
CA HIS A 119 -13.58 12.86 -17.10
C HIS A 119 -13.20 12.55 -18.55
N PHE A 120 -12.69 11.34 -18.81
CA PHE A 120 -12.76 10.80 -20.16
C PHE A 120 -14.25 10.59 -20.44
N GLY A 121 -14.83 11.47 -21.25
CA GLY A 121 -16.18 11.32 -21.81
C GLY A 121 -16.24 10.16 -22.79
#